data_AF-A0A7W0QEN6-F1
#
_entry.id   AF-A0A7W0QEN6-F1
#
_cell.length_a   1.000
_cell.length_b   1.000
_cell.length_c   1.000
_cell.angle_alpha   90.00
_cell.angle_beta   90.00
_cell.angle_gamma   90.00
#
_symmetry.space_group_name_H-M   'P 1'
#
loop_
_entity.id
_entity.type
_entity.pdbx_description
1 polymer ?
#
loop_
_entity_poly.entity_id
_entity_poly.type
_entity_poly.pdbx_seq_one_letter_code
_entity_poly.pdbx_strand_id
1 'polypeptide(L)'
;MTRPAALGDAASARMLVQDDGKLHDVLEVVELVGTIARVRSPFLFEIGEELSVRIEQAGAVSEAKARVRAHTGPAEERVTELELTARSEPRPMVNG
;
A
#
# COMPACT_ATOMS: atom_id res chain seq x y z
N MET A 1 21.67 20.55 15.09
CA MET A 1 20.63 20.40 14.06
C MET A 1 20.53 18.94 13.66
N THR A 2 19.57 18.19 14.18
CA THR A 2 19.06 16.97 13.52
C THR A 2 17.70 16.65 14.15
N ARG A 3 16.62 16.96 13.44
CA ARG A 3 15.27 16.51 13.78
C ARG A 3 15.17 15.09 13.23
N PRO A 4 14.93 14.04 14.03
CA PRO A 4 14.73 12.71 13.48
C PRO A 4 13.54 12.80 12.52
N ALA A 5 13.76 12.37 11.28
CA ALA A 5 12.71 12.24 10.27
C ALA A 5 11.62 11.35 10.86
N ALA A 6 10.36 11.78 10.70
CA ALA A 6 9.20 11.13 11.29
C ALA A 6 9.22 9.62 10.96
N LEU A 7 9.53 8.82 11.97
CA LEU A 7 9.35 7.37 11.98
C LEU A 7 7.86 7.02 12.16
N GLY A 8 6.99 7.74 11.48
CA GLY A 8 5.56 7.73 11.69
C GLY A 8 4.84 7.96 10.40
N ASP A 9 4.56 6.87 9.67
CA ASP A 9 3.37 6.79 8.82
C ASP A 9 3.16 5.38 8.22
N ALA A 10 4.21 4.56 8.11
CA ALA A 10 4.10 3.20 7.60
C ALA A 10 3.38 2.24 8.57
N ALA A 11 3.69 2.31 9.87
CA ALA A 11 3.14 1.40 10.89
C ALA A 11 1.63 1.58 11.15
N SER A 12 0.97 2.52 10.48
CA SER A 12 -0.45 2.85 10.67
C SER A 12 -1.27 2.74 9.39
N ALA A 13 -0.63 2.44 8.25
CA ALA A 13 -1.31 2.30 6.98
C ALA A 13 -1.65 0.82 6.74
N ARG A 14 -2.92 0.55 6.42
CA ARG A 14 -3.38 -0.75 5.95
C ARG A 14 -3.75 -0.64 4.49
N MET A 15 -3.33 -1.60 3.68
CA MET A 15 -3.63 -1.65 2.25
C MET A 15 -4.34 -2.94 1.90
N LEU A 16 -5.54 -2.81 1.35
CA LEU A 16 -6.41 -3.92 0.97
C LEU A 16 -6.48 -3.99 -0.54
N VAL A 17 -6.26 -5.17 -1.12
CA VAL A 17 -6.48 -5.40 -2.55
C VAL A 17 -7.99 -5.50 -2.79
N GLN A 18 -8.49 -4.79 -3.80
CA GLN A 18 -9.87 -4.85 -4.22
C GLN A 18 -10.00 -5.70 -5.48
N ASP A 19 -10.82 -6.74 -5.39
CA ASP A 19 -11.12 -7.67 -6.48
C ASP A 19 -12.62 -7.95 -6.51
N ASP A 20 -13.29 -7.68 -7.64
CA ASP A 20 -14.75 -7.81 -7.81
C ASP A 20 -15.59 -7.27 -6.63
N GLY A 21 -15.20 -6.12 -6.10
CA GLY A 21 -15.88 -5.45 -4.98
C GLY A 21 -15.60 -6.04 -3.59
N LYS A 22 -14.78 -7.09 -3.50
CA LYS A 22 -14.28 -7.65 -2.24
C LYS A 22 -12.95 -7.00 -1.85
N LEU A 23 -12.70 -6.92 -0.55
CA LEU A 23 -11.46 -6.40 0.02
C LEU A 23 -10.66 -7.54 0.63
N HIS A 24 -9.40 -7.65 0.23
CA HIS A 24 -8.47 -8.70 0.63
C HIS A 24 -7.29 -8.08 1.39
N ASP A 25 -7.14 -8.47 2.65
CA ASP A 25 -6.01 -8.07 3.48
C ASP A 25 -4.84 -9.04 3.29
N VAL A 26 -4.13 -8.84 2.18
CA VAL A 26 -3.04 -9.74 1.74
C VAL A 26 -1.70 -9.00 1.61
N LEU A 27 -1.68 -7.70 1.90
CA LEU A 27 -0.52 -6.85 1.80
C LEU A 27 -0.11 -6.36 3.19
N GLU A 28 1.08 -6.75 3.64
CA GLU A 28 1.71 -6.12 4.79
C GLU A 28 2.44 -4.86 4.30
N VAL A 29 1.97 -3.68 4.72
CA VAL A 29 2.60 -2.42 4.36
C VAL A 29 3.87 -2.23 5.18
N VAL A 30 5.02 -2.25 4.50
CA VAL A 30 6.34 -1.99 5.10
C VAL A 30 6.61 -0.49 5.14
N GLU A 31 6.28 0.21 4.06
CA GLU A 31 6.52 1.64 3.91
C GLU A 31 5.51 2.26 2.94
N LEU A 32 5.09 3.50 3.20
CA LEU A 32 4.30 4.30 2.28
C LEU A 32 4.86 5.72 2.25
N VAL A 33 5.48 6.09 1.12
CA VAL A 33 6.12 7.41 0.94
C VAL A 33 5.68 8.01 -0.38
N GLY A 34 4.96 9.13 -0.31
CA GLY A 34 4.42 9.80 -1.50
C GLY A 34 3.46 8.89 -2.27
N THR A 35 3.83 8.54 -3.49
CA THR A 35 3.08 7.62 -4.37
C THR A 35 3.63 6.20 -4.36
N ILE A 36 4.67 5.89 -3.57
CA ILE A 36 5.25 4.54 -3.54
C ILE A 36 4.87 3.84 -2.25
N ALA A 37 4.27 2.66 -2.37
CA ALA A 37 4.06 1.73 -1.28
C ALA A 37 5.01 0.55 -1.42
N ARG A 38 5.69 0.19 -0.34
CA ARG A 38 6.46 -1.04 -0.23
C ARG A 38 5.68 -2.03 0.60
N VAL A 39 5.40 -3.18 0.03
CA VAL A 39 4.56 -4.20 0.64
C VAL A 39 5.22 -5.56 0.60
N ARG A 40 4.90 -6.39 1.60
CA ARG A 40 5.11 -7.84 1.53
C ARG A 40 3.80 -8.52 1.20
N SER A 41 3.88 -9.59 0.43
CA SER A 41 2.74 -10.37 0.00
C SER A 41 3.17 -11.83 -0.18
N PRO A 42 2.32 -12.81 0.20
CA PRO A 42 2.54 -14.20 -0.16
C PRO A 42 2.30 -14.47 -1.66
N PHE A 43 1.73 -13.51 -2.39
CA PHE A 43 1.42 -13.62 -3.81
C PHE A 43 2.57 -13.12 -4.69
N LEU A 44 2.73 -13.77 -5.84
CA LEU A 44 3.65 -13.35 -6.89
C LEU A 44 2.89 -12.44 -7.84
N PHE A 45 3.18 -11.14 -7.77
CA PHE A 45 2.71 -10.20 -8.77
C PHE A 45 3.70 -10.09 -9.92
N GLU A 46 3.20 -9.70 -11.09
CA GLU A 46 4.05 -9.40 -12.24
C GLU A 46 4.41 -7.91 -12.28
N ILE A 47 5.63 -7.60 -12.71
CA ILE A 47 6.01 -6.20 -12.94
C ILE A 47 5.12 -5.63 -14.04
N GLY A 48 4.50 -4.48 -13.75
CA GLY A 48 3.55 -3.82 -14.63
C GLY A 48 2.09 -4.17 -14.35
N GLU A 49 1.81 -5.19 -13.54
CA GLU A 49 0.45 -5.54 -13.09
C GLU A 49 -0.18 -4.37 -12.33
N GLU A 50 -1.49 -4.18 -12.53
CA GLU A 50 -2.27 -3.14 -11.87
C GLU A 50 -3.26 -3.74 -10.88
N LEU A 51 -3.17 -3.28 -9.63
CA LEU A 51 -4.06 -3.65 -8.54
C LEU A 51 -5.01 -2.48 -8.25
N SER A 52 -6.25 -2.78 -7.91
CA SER A 52 -7.11 -1.81 -7.24
C SER A 52 -6.87 -1.94 -5.74
N VAL A 53 -6.62 -0.84 -5.04
CA VAL A 53 -6.33 -0.88 -3.60
C VAL A 53 -7.15 0.13 -2.83
N ARG A 54 -7.54 -0.26 -1.61
CA ARG A 54 -8.05 0.63 -0.56
C ARG A 54 -6.95 0.84 0.47
N ILE A 55 -6.71 2.09 0.81
CA ILE A 55 -5.67 2.52 1.74
C ILE A 55 -6.36 3.15 2.95
N GLU A 56 -6.17 2.55 4.11
CA GLU A 56 -6.65 3.05 5.40
C GLU A 56 -5.46 3.61 6.17
N GLN A 57 -5.47 4.91 6.45
CA GLN A 57 -4.36 5.59 7.12
C GLN A 57 -4.91 6.76 7.92
N ALA A 58 -4.44 6.91 9.18
CA ALA A 58 -4.80 8.03 10.05
C ALA A 58 -6.32 8.27 10.18
N GLY A 59 -7.13 7.20 10.24
CA GLY A 59 -8.59 7.29 10.37
C GLY A 59 -9.31 7.73 9.08
N ALA A 60 -8.60 7.80 7.96
CA ALA A 60 -9.16 8.07 6.64
C ALA A 60 -9.00 6.85 5.71
N VAL A 61 -9.89 6.77 4.73
CA VAL A 61 -9.88 5.79 3.65
C VAL A 61 -9.72 6.50 2.31
N SER A 62 -8.83 5.98 1.46
CA SER A 62 -8.69 6.40 0.06
C SER A 62 -8.62 5.17 -0.83
N GLU A 63 -9.03 5.31 -2.08
CA GLU A 63 -8.93 4.26 -3.11
C GLU A 63 -7.92 4.70 -4.17
N ALA A 64 -7.12 3.78 -4.69
CA ALA A 64 -6.14 4.03 -5.72
C ALA A 64 -5.99 2.84 -6.67
N LYS A 65 -5.44 3.09 -7.85
CA LYS A 65 -4.79 2.06 -8.65
C LYS A 65 -3.33 1.95 -8.20
N ALA A 66 -2.77 0.76 -8.22
CA ALA A 66 -1.41 0.51 -7.79
C ALA A 66 -0.70 -0.35 -8.82
N ARG A 67 0.35 0.17 -9.45
CA ARG A 67 1.11 -0.55 -10.46
C ARG A 67 2.36 -1.16 -9.85
N VAL A 68 2.59 -2.45 -10.09
CA VAL A 68 3.79 -3.14 -9.62
C VAL A 68 5.00 -2.64 -10.40
N ARG A 69 6.00 -2.10 -9.69
CA ARG A 69 7.21 -1.51 -10.28
C ARG A 69 8.41 -2.42 -10.22
N ALA A 70 8.59 -3.07 -9.08
CA ALA A 70 9.78 -3.84 -8.79
C ALA A 70 9.52 -4.85 -7.67
N HIS A 71 10.34 -5.89 -7.65
CA HIS A 71 10.51 -6.76 -6.50
C HIS A 71 11.98 -6.69 -6.05
N THR A 72 12.19 -6.55 -4.76
CA THR A 72 13.53 -6.46 -4.17
C THR A 72 13.68 -7.45 -3.01
N GLY A 73 14.92 -7.86 -2.74
CA GLY A 73 15.23 -8.81 -1.68
C GLY A 73 15.13 -10.30 -2.09
N PRO A 74 15.52 -11.20 -1.18
CA PRO A 74 15.43 -12.65 -1.41
C PRO A 74 13.97 -13.11 -1.45
N ALA A 75 13.72 -14.30 -2.00
CA ALA A 75 12.35 -14.80 -2.18
C ALA A 75 11.53 -14.87 -0.87
N GLU A 76 12.17 -15.21 0.25
CA GLU A 76 11.54 -15.36 1.58
C GLU A 76 11.23 -14.01 2.25
N GLU A 77 11.89 -12.93 1.83
CA GLU A 77 11.70 -11.57 2.39
C GLU A 77 11.38 -10.55 1.28
N ARG A 78 10.78 -11.01 0.19
CA ARG A 78 10.56 -10.19 -0.99
C ARG A 78 9.68 -9.00 -0.66
N VAL A 79 10.14 -7.82 -1.05
CA VAL A 79 9.38 -6.57 -0.98
C VAL A 79 8.98 -6.17 -2.40
N THR A 80 7.69 -5.90 -2.57
CA THR A 80 7.11 -5.39 -3.81
C THR A 80 6.91 -3.89 -3.70
N GLU A 81 7.40 -3.15 -4.68
CA GLU A 81 7.14 -1.72 -4.82
C GLU A 81 5.92 -1.50 -5.70
N LEU A 82 4.94 -0.78 -5.17
CA LEU A 82 3.71 -0.39 -5.84
C LEU A 82 3.70 1.13 -6.05
N GLU A 83 3.52 1.56 -7.29
CA GLU A 83 3.28 2.95 -7.65
C GLU A 83 1.77 3.23 -7.65
N LEU A 84 1.33 4.04 -6.69
CA LEU A 84 -0.05 4.48 -6.55
C LEU A 84 -0.38 5.53 -7.62
N THR A 85 -1.32 5.18 -8.49
CA THR A 85 -1.89 6.03 -9.53
C THR A 85 -3.37 6.27 -9.23
N ALA A 86 -3.88 7.44 -9.65
CA ALA A 86 -5.30 7.81 -9.49
C ALA A 86 -5.83 7.70 -8.04
N ARG A 87 -5.05 8.15 -7.05
CA ARG A 87 -5.48 8.15 -5.65
C ARG A 87 -6.64 9.14 -5.44
N SER A 88 -7.73 8.63 -4.91
CA SER A 88 -8.90 9.41 -4.49
C SER A 88 -8.58 10.26 -3.26
N GLU A 89 -9.31 11.34 -3.07
CA GLU A 89 -9.21 12.14 -1.86
C GLU A 89 -9.53 11.28 -0.62
N PRO A 90 -8.73 11.36 0.46
CA PRO A 90 -9.01 10.64 1.70
C PRO A 90 -10.35 11.08 2.29
N ARG A 91 -11.22 10.11 2.57
CA ARG A 91 -12.51 10.30 3.22
C ARG A 91 -12.45 9.78 4.66
N PRO A 92 -13.20 10.36 5.62
CA PRO A 92 -13.26 9.83 6.98
C PRO A 92 -13.72 8.38 6.96
N MET A 93 -13.06 7.52 7.74
CA MET A 93 -13.50 6.14 7.91
C MET A 93 -14.73 6.14 8.83
N VAL A 94 -15.91 5.86 8.27
CA VAL A 94 -17.14 5.69 9.06
C VAL A 94 -17.18 4.27 9.63
N ASN A 95 -17.12 4.15 10.96
CA ASN A 95 -17.35 2.88 11.63
C ASN A 95 -18.86 2.59 11.56
N GLY A 96 -19.25 1.66 10.69
CA GLY A 96 -20.59 1.09 10.63
C GLY A 96 -20.78 -0.04 11.63
#